data_AF-A0A953IB66-F1
#
_entry.id   AF-A0A953IB66-F1
#
_cell.length_a   1.000
_cell.length_b   1.000
_cell.length_c   1.000
_cell.angle_alpha   90.00
_cell.angle_beta   90.00
_cell.angle_gamma   90.00
#
_symmetry.space_group_name_H-M   'P 1'
#
loop_
_entity.id
_entity.type
_entity.pdbx_description
1 polymer ?
#
loop_
_entity_poly.entity_id
_entity_poly.type
_entity_poly.pdbx_seq_one_letter_code
_entity_poly.pdbx_strand_id
1 'polypeptide(L)'
;MSKHTLGPWEIRRPAHITWNGPTGAFEIYAGDKLICQRPWAEGNPQAIKEHEANASLIAAAPDLLGACEEAIALIEGWDSGATEADVRRVMGLLNTAIAKAKGEG
;
A
#
# COMPACT_ATOMS: atom_id res chain seq x y z
N MET A 1 -11.10 15.23 12.67
CA MET A 1 -10.94 15.11 11.20
C MET A 1 -9.74 14.25 10.93
N SER A 2 -9.80 13.30 9.99
CA SER A 2 -8.59 12.57 9.57
C SER A 2 -7.72 13.48 8.70
N LYS A 3 -6.39 13.43 8.87
CA LYS A 3 -5.44 14.23 8.06
C LYS A 3 -5.20 13.62 6.67
N HIS A 4 -5.59 12.36 6.48
CA HIS A 4 -5.47 11.60 5.25
C HIS A 4 -6.74 10.78 5.02
N THR A 5 -6.94 10.31 3.79
CA THR A 5 -8.04 9.37 3.50
C THR A 5 -7.78 8.06 4.24
N LEU A 6 -8.82 7.52 4.89
CA LEU A 6 -8.70 6.25 5.61
C LEU A 6 -8.50 5.09 4.63
N GLY A 7 -7.79 4.07 5.09
CA GLY A 7 -7.66 2.80 4.38
C GLY A 7 -8.86 1.87 4.62
N PRO A 8 -8.82 0.65 4.07
CA PRO A 8 -7.77 0.13 3.19
C PRO A 8 -7.81 0.78 1.80
N TRP A 9 -6.66 0.84 1.14
CA TRP A 9 -6.58 1.24 -0.26
C TRP A 9 -6.30 0.03 -1.15
N GLU A 10 -6.97 0.00 -2.30
CA GLU A 10 -6.97 -1.09 -3.26
C GLU A 10 -6.46 -0.60 -4.62
N ILE A 11 -5.67 -1.43 -5.28
CA ILE A 11 -5.24 -1.19 -6.66
C ILE A 11 -6.28 -1.80 -7.59
N ARG A 12 -6.83 -0.97 -8.47
CA ARG A 12 -7.68 -1.38 -9.58
C ARG A 12 -6.91 -1.21 -10.88
N ARG A 13 -6.98 -2.25 -11.72
CA ARG A 13 -6.41 -2.26 -13.07
C ARG A 13 -7.56 -2.13 -14.04
N PRO A 14 -7.89 -0.90 -14.48
CA PRO A 14 -8.95 -0.76 -15.46
C PRO A 14 -8.53 -1.47 -16.75
N ALA A 15 -9.39 -2.34 -17.26
CA ALA A 15 -9.16 -3.10 -18.48
C ALA A 15 -9.27 -2.18 -19.70
N HIS A 16 -8.25 -1.35 -19.92
CA HIS A 16 -8.12 -0.59 -21.16
C HIS A 16 -7.10 -1.30 -22.05
N ILE A 17 -7.59 -1.85 -23.15
CA ILE A 17 -6.79 -2.34 -24.26
C ILE A 17 -6.74 -1.22 -25.28
N THR A 18 -5.56 -0.63 -25.51
CA THR A 18 -5.37 0.29 -26.64
C THR A 18 -4.92 -0.49 -27.87
N TRP A 19 -4.89 0.16 -29.03
CA TRP A 19 -4.35 -0.42 -30.26
C TRP A 19 -2.91 -0.93 -30.11
N ASN A 20 -2.18 -0.41 -29.12
CA ASN A 20 -0.77 -0.71 -28.84
C ASN A 20 -0.57 -1.77 -27.72
N GLY A 21 -1.63 -2.40 -27.23
CA GLY A 21 -1.58 -3.48 -26.23
C GLY A 21 -2.10 -3.10 -24.84
N PRO A 22 -1.72 -3.87 -23.79
CA PRO A 22 -2.17 -3.62 -22.42
C PRO A 22 -1.71 -2.24 -21.92
N THR A 23 -2.62 -1.48 -21.32
CA THR A 23 -2.26 -0.21 -20.68
C THR A 23 -1.65 -0.49 -19.30
N GLY A 24 -0.52 0.15 -18.99
CA GLY A 24 0.02 0.19 -17.62
C GLY A 24 -0.75 1.13 -16.69
N ALA A 25 -2.08 1.18 -16.85
CA ALA A 25 -2.94 2.05 -16.06
C ALA A 25 -3.18 1.43 -14.68
N PHE A 26 -3.01 2.25 -13.65
CA PHE A 26 -3.26 1.87 -12.26
C PHE A 26 -4.09 2.96 -11.60
N GLU A 27 -5.09 2.52 -10.85
CA GLU A 27 -5.93 3.36 -10.04
C GLU A 27 -5.91 2.84 -8.61
N ILE A 28 -5.89 3.75 -7.65
CA ILE A 28 -5.88 3.43 -6.23
C ILE A 28 -7.15 3.99 -5.63
N TYR A 29 -7.91 3.15 -4.93
CA TYR A 29 -9.22 3.51 -4.36
C TYR A 29 -9.29 3.24 -2.87
N ALA A 30 -10.06 4.07 -2.16
CA ALA A 30 -10.58 3.78 -0.83
C ALA A 30 -12.10 3.60 -0.95
N GLY A 31 -12.57 2.35 -1.02
CA GLY A 31 -13.96 2.06 -1.40
C GLY A 31 -14.26 2.59 -2.80
N ASP A 32 -15.22 3.51 -2.92
CA ASP A 32 -15.59 4.14 -4.20
C ASP A 32 -14.83 5.45 -4.49
N LYS A 33 -13.94 5.88 -3.58
CA LYS A 33 -13.20 7.13 -3.72
C LYS A 33 -11.86 6.88 -4.41
N LEU A 34 -11.66 7.49 -5.58
CA LEU A 34 -10.36 7.53 -6.25
C LEU A 34 -9.34 8.34 -5.42
N ILE A 35 -8.22 7.73 -5.08
CA ILE A 35 -7.11 8.31 -4.31
C ILE A 35 -6.01 8.81 -5.25
N CYS A 36 -5.62 7.98 -6.19
CA CYS A 36 -4.57 8.26 -7.15
C CYS A 36 -4.92 7.56 -8.46
N GLN A 37 -4.77 8.29 -9.56
CA GLN A 37 -4.84 7.72 -10.90
C GLN A 37 -3.55 8.06 -11.62
N ARG A 38 -2.96 7.04 -12.22
CA ARG A 38 -1.80 7.20 -13.06
C ARG A 38 -2.24 7.08 -14.53
N PRO A 39 -2.08 8.15 -15.35
CA PRO A 39 -2.46 8.12 -16.76
C PRO A 39 -1.55 7.19 -17.56
N TRP A 40 -1.98 6.80 -18.75
CA TRP A 40 -1.42 5.70 -19.52
C TRP A 40 0.07 5.92 -19.90
N ALA A 41 0.91 4.88 -19.78
CA ALA A 41 2.16 4.79 -20.56
C ALA A 41 1.96 3.70 -21.58
N GLU A 42 1.90 4.09 -22.85
CA GLU A 42 1.89 3.15 -23.96
C GLU A 42 3.33 2.73 -24.30
N GLY A 43 3.49 1.46 -24.67
CA GLY A 43 4.69 0.98 -25.37
C GLY A 43 6.00 0.87 -24.58
N ASN A 44 6.02 1.14 -23.27
CA ASN A 44 7.23 1.00 -22.45
C ASN A 44 7.04 -0.02 -21.29
N PRO A 45 7.48 -1.28 -21.46
CA PRO A 45 7.36 -2.33 -20.44
C PRO A 45 8.05 -2.00 -19.12
N GLN A 46 9.16 -1.26 -19.13
CA GLN A 46 9.88 -0.87 -17.93
C GLN A 46 9.08 0.13 -17.11
N ALA A 47 8.48 1.12 -17.77
CA ALA A 47 7.60 2.08 -17.12
C ALA A 47 6.40 1.36 -16.47
N ILE A 48 5.78 0.38 -17.15
CA ILE A 48 4.67 -0.40 -16.59
C ILE A 48 5.04 -1.04 -15.25
N LYS A 49 6.23 -1.67 -15.17
CA LYS A 49 6.72 -2.28 -13.91
C LYS A 49 6.96 -1.25 -12.81
N GLU A 50 7.55 -0.11 -13.15
CA GLU A 50 7.77 0.98 -12.18
C GLU A 50 6.45 1.53 -11.64
N HIS A 51 5.43 1.62 -12.50
CA HIS A 51 4.10 2.05 -12.08
C HIS A 51 3.40 1.04 -11.19
N GLU A 52 3.57 -0.26 -11.44
CA GLU A 52 3.06 -1.32 -10.59
C GLU A 52 3.70 -1.29 -9.20
N ALA A 53 5.03 -1.13 -9.14
CA ALA A 53 5.77 -0.99 -7.89
C ALA A 53 5.31 0.25 -7.10
N ASN A 54 5.19 1.39 -7.77
CA ASN A 54 4.72 2.63 -7.14
C ASN A 54 3.26 2.51 -6.67
N ALA A 55 2.39 1.84 -7.42
CA ALA A 55 1.01 1.61 -7.03
C ALA A 55 0.92 0.75 -5.77
N SER A 56 1.74 -0.29 -5.68
CA SER A 56 1.88 -1.17 -4.50
C SER A 56 2.31 -0.37 -3.26
N LEU A 57 3.35 0.45 -3.40
CA LEU A 57 3.84 1.32 -2.33
C LEU A 57 2.76 2.32 -1.85
N ILE A 58 2.08 3.00 -2.77
CA ILE A 58 1.05 3.99 -2.42
C ILE A 58 -0.16 3.31 -1.77
N ALA A 59 -0.62 2.18 -2.30
CA ALA A 59 -1.77 1.46 -1.75
C ALA A 59 -1.49 0.86 -0.35
N ALA A 60 -0.23 0.61 -0.01
CA ALA A 60 0.19 0.18 1.32
C ALA A 60 0.32 1.32 2.34
N ALA A 61 0.24 2.60 1.93
CA ALA A 61 0.51 3.73 2.81
C ALA A 61 -0.34 3.75 4.10
N PRO A 62 -1.66 3.46 4.08
CA PRO A 62 -2.45 3.36 5.31
C PRO A 62 -2.01 2.22 6.22
N ASP A 63 -1.69 1.06 5.65
CA ASP A 63 -1.26 -0.13 6.39
C ASP A 63 0.11 0.10 7.04
N LEU A 64 1.04 0.72 6.29
CA LEU A 64 2.37 1.11 6.79
C LEU A 64 2.26 2.13 7.92
N LEU A 65 1.41 3.15 7.77
CA LEU A 65 1.21 4.16 8.82
C LEU A 65 0.69 3.49 10.10
N GLY A 66 -0.36 2.66 10.00
CA GLY A 66 -0.92 1.97 11.16
C GLY A 66 0.08 1.00 11.82
N ALA A 67 0.85 0.25 11.02
CA ALA A 67 1.88 -0.64 11.55
C ALA A 67 3.01 0.12 12.25
N CYS A 68 3.43 1.28 11.73
CA CYS A 68 4.41 2.14 12.37
C CYS A 68 3.90 2.75 13.68
N GLU A 69 2.65 3.21 13.72
CA GLU A 69 2.03 3.76 14.94
C GLU A 69 1.93 2.70 16.04
N GLU A 70 1.52 1.48 15.71
CA GLU A 70 1.51 0.33 16.61
C GLU A 70 2.92 -0.04 17.11
N ALA A 71 3.93 0.05 16.23
CA ALA A 71 5.31 -0.19 16.60
C ALA A 71 5.86 0.86 17.57
N ILE A 72 5.55 2.14 17.34
CA ILE A 72 5.91 3.23 18.27
C ILE A 72 5.26 2.98 19.63
N ALA A 73 3.95 2.69 19.66
CA ALA A 73 3.23 2.43 20.90
C ALA A 73 3.81 1.24 21.69
N LEU A 74 4.24 0.18 20.99
CA LEU A 74 4.91 -0.97 21.61
C LEU A 74 6.27 -0.59 22.21
N ILE A 75 7.07 0.20 21.49
CA ILE A 75 8.39 0.65 21.96
C ILE A 75 8.25 1.55 23.17
N GLU A 76 7.30 2.49 23.16
CA GLU A 76 7.02 3.38 24.29
C GLU A 76 6.45 2.63 25.51
N GLY A 77 5.65 1.58 25.27
CA GLY A 77 5.08 0.72 26.30
C GLY A 77 6.00 -0.44 26.76
N TRP A 78 7.25 -0.47 26.31
CA TRP A 78 8.13 -1.61 26.59
C TRP A 78 8.36 -1.81 28.10
N ASP A 79 8.65 -0.72 28.81
CA ASP A 79 8.91 -0.73 30.26
C ASP A 79 7.63 -0.94 31.09
N SER A 80 6.44 -0.86 30.49
CA SER A 80 5.15 -1.05 31.15
C SER A 80 4.58 -2.47 31.03
N GLY A 81 5.38 -3.42 30.52
CA GLY A 81 5.04 -4.84 30.52
C GLY A 81 4.58 -5.40 29.17
N ALA A 82 5.06 -4.83 28.06
CA ALA A 82 4.86 -5.41 26.73
C ALA A 82 5.31 -6.89 26.73
N THR A 83 4.48 -7.76 26.14
CA THR A 83 4.74 -9.19 26.09
C THR A 83 5.41 -9.60 24.78
N GLU A 84 6.03 -10.77 24.75
CA GLU A 84 6.53 -11.35 23.50
C GLU A 84 5.42 -11.52 22.45
N ALA A 85 4.17 -11.78 22.90
CA ALA A 85 3.02 -11.87 22.00
C ALA A 85 2.71 -10.53 21.32
N ASP A 86 2.85 -9.42 22.05
CA ASP A 86 2.67 -8.06 21.50
C ASP A 86 3.72 -7.76 20.44
N VAL A 87 4.98 -8.14 20.69
CA VAL A 87 6.08 -8.02 19.72
C VAL A 87 5.78 -8.80 18.45
N ARG A 88 5.39 -10.08 18.58
CA ARG A 88 5.08 -10.93 17.42
C ARG A 88 3.91 -10.37 16.61
N ARG A 89 2.88 -9.83 17.26
CA ARG A 89 1.73 -9.20 16.60
C ARG A 89 2.17 -7.99 15.77
N VAL A 90 2.89 -7.04 16.38
CA VAL A 90 3.34 -5.82 15.70
C VAL A 90 4.31 -6.14 14.56
N MET A 91 5.24 -7.08 14.77
CA MET A 91 6.11 -7.59 13.71
C MET A 91 5.32 -8.19 12.55
N GLY A 92 4.22 -8.90 12.84
CA GLY A 92 3.29 -9.39 11.83
C GLY A 92 2.68 -8.27 11.00
N LEU A 93 2.15 -7.23 11.65
CA LEU A 93 1.56 -6.07 10.98
C LEU A 93 2.58 -5.35 10.07
N LEU A 94 3.80 -5.11 10.57
CA LEU A 94 4.88 -4.51 9.81
C LEU A 94 5.24 -5.36 8.58
N ASN A 95 5.42 -6.67 8.77
CA ASN A 95 5.77 -7.57 7.68
C ASN A 95 4.67 -7.61 6.60
N THR A 96 3.40 -7.66 6.99
CA THR A 96 2.27 -7.61 6.03
C THR A 96 2.23 -6.28 5.27
N ALA A 97 2.38 -5.15 5.96
CA ALA A 97 2.39 -3.84 5.32
C ALA A 97 3.58 -3.66 4.36
N ILE A 98 4.76 -4.15 4.75
CA ILE A 98 5.97 -4.15 3.91
C ILE A 98 5.81 -5.07 2.70
N ALA A 99 5.24 -6.26 2.87
CA ALA A 99 4.97 -7.18 1.77
C ALA A 99 4.04 -6.54 0.74
N LYS A 100 2.93 -5.93 1.19
CA LYS A 100 2.02 -5.17 0.32
C LYS A 100 2.76 -4.02 -0.40
N ALA A 101 3.59 -3.26 0.31
CA ALA A 101 4.34 -2.16 -0.27
C ALA A 101 5.34 -2.60 -1.36
N LYS A 102 5.90 -3.81 -1.23
CA LYS A 102 6.77 -4.43 -2.25
C LYS A 102 5.99 -5.11 -3.39
N GLY A 103 4.67 -5.23 -3.27
CA GLY A 103 3.84 -5.99 -4.22
C GLY A 103 3.93 -7.51 -4.04
N GLU A 104 4.29 -7.97 -2.84
CA GLU A 104 4.47 -9.40 -2.49
C GLU A 104 3.27 -9.98 -1.72
N GLY A 105 2.27 -9.17 -1.36
CA GLY A 105 1.15 -9.54 -0.48
C GLY A 105 -0.23 -9.16 -1.01
#